data_AF-A0A2S8VJJ6-F1
#
_entry.id   AF-A0A2S8VJJ6-F1
#
_cell.length_a   1.000
_cell.length_b   1.000
_cell.length_c   1.000
_cell.angle_alpha   90.00
_cell.angle_beta   90.00
_cell.angle_gamma   90.00
#
_symmetry.space_group_name_H-M   'P 1'
#
loop_
_entity.id
_entity.type
_entity.pdbx_description
1 polymer ?
#
loop_
_entity_poly.entity_id
_entity_poly.type
_entity_poly.pdbx_seq_one_letter_code
_entity_poly.pdbx_strand_id
1 'polypeptide(L)'
;MTLPSLSVLIYTPATPGASRRLVDVGTSLDAPAVQPSHGSYQLQRLVPSMRLLTWQREGARFDLSRSGRIHVWTGRELTAAEPAPEGLPQAAASLEPDDVTYLEAYLLLQNRHGNDLNDADGTCHDAHSR
;
A
#
# COMPACT_ATOMS: atom_id res chain seq x y z
N MET A 1 11.97 -9.03 -5.82
CA MET A 1 11.44 -8.49 -4.54
C MET A 1 10.40 -9.46 -4.02
N THR A 2 10.35 -9.70 -2.71
CA THR A 2 9.39 -10.59 -2.03
C THR A 2 8.28 -9.75 -1.39
N LEU A 3 7.03 -10.25 -1.34
CA LEU A 3 5.90 -9.58 -0.69
C LEU A 3 6.04 -9.78 0.82
N PRO A 4 6.38 -8.74 1.61
CA PRO A 4 6.57 -8.89 3.04
C PRO A 4 5.24 -8.84 3.78
N SER A 5 5.19 -9.34 5.01
CA SER A 5 4.11 -8.92 5.92
C SER A 5 4.24 -7.43 6.22
N LEU A 6 3.11 -6.74 6.29
CA LEU A 6 3.04 -5.30 6.56
C LEU A 6 2.33 -5.05 7.89
N SER A 7 2.71 -3.98 8.55
CA SER A 7 2.01 -3.38 9.68
C SER A 7 1.38 -2.09 9.19
N VAL A 8 0.09 -1.89 9.48
CA VAL A 8 -0.65 -0.68 9.16
C VAL A 8 -1.23 -0.06 10.42
N LEU A 9 -1.12 1.27 10.52
CA LEU A 9 -1.72 2.05 11.60
C LEU A 9 -3.00 2.69 11.07
N ILE A 10 -4.14 2.31 11.66
CA ILE A 10 -5.46 2.79 11.27
C ILE A 10 -6.02 3.66 12.38
N TYR A 11 -6.47 4.87 12.05
CA TYR A 11 -7.21 5.74 12.95
C TYR A 11 -8.71 5.59 12.72
N THR A 12 -9.44 5.26 13.78
CA THR A 12 -10.91 5.26 13.80
C THR A 12 -11.39 6.44 14.63
N PRO A 13 -12.01 7.47 14.02
CA PRO A 13 -12.59 8.58 14.77
C PRO A 13 -13.72 8.10 15.68
N ALA A 14 -13.87 8.73 16.86
CA ALA A 14 -14.96 8.43 17.80
C ALA A 14 -16.33 8.94 17.31
N THR A 15 -16.33 9.83 16.30
CA THR A 15 -17.55 10.36 15.69
C THR A 15 -18.33 9.25 14.97
N PRO A 16 -19.60 9.01 15.33
CA PRO A 16 -20.44 8.03 14.65
C PRO A 16 -20.54 8.32 13.15
N GLY A 17 -20.36 7.28 12.33
CA GLY A 17 -20.43 7.39 10.86
C GLY A 17 -19.15 7.92 10.19
N ALA A 18 -18.14 8.32 10.95
CA ALA A 18 -16.85 8.71 10.36
C ALA A 18 -16.08 7.47 9.85
N SER A 19 -15.51 7.59 8.65
CA SER A 19 -14.70 6.53 8.05
C SER A 19 -13.34 6.39 8.75
N ARG A 20 -12.87 5.14 8.84
CA ARG A 20 -11.51 4.82 9.27
C ARG A 20 -10.49 5.37 8.28
N ARG A 21 -9.29 5.69 8.75
CA ARG A 21 -8.22 6.27 7.94
C ARG A 21 -6.93 5.50 8.12
N LEU A 22 -6.28 5.14 7.02
CA LEU A 22 -4.91 4.66 7.04
C LEU A 22 -3.99 5.85 7.37
N VAL A 23 -3.17 5.70 8.41
CA VAL A 23 -2.26 6.75 8.90
C VAL A 23 -0.84 6.43 8.49
N ASP A 24 -0.43 5.17 8.70
CA ASP A 24 0.95 4.76 8.46
C ASP A 24 1.05 3.30 7.99
N VAL A 25 2.12 2.99 7.27
CA VAL A 25 2.45 1.66 6.74
C VAL A 25 3.95 1.43 6.89
N GLY A 26 4.33 0.26 7.41
CA GLY A 26 5.73 -0.17 7.52
C GLY A 26 5.85 -1.68 7.68
N THR A 27 7.07 -2.20 7.70
CA THR A 27 7.34 -3.62 8.01
C THR A 27 7.28 -3.89 9.52
N SER A 28 7.51 -2.85 10.33
CA SER A 28 7.34 -2.82 11.77
C SER A 28 6.84 -1.43 12.14
N LEU A 29 5.75 -1.34 12.90
CA LEU A 29 5.20 -0.08 13.39
C LEU A 29 4.85 -0.26 14.86
N ASP A 30 5.05 0.79 15.65
CA ASP A 30 4.62 0.84 17.04
C ASP A 30 3.28 1.56 17.15
N ALA A 31 2.38 1.00 17.97
CA ALA A 31 1.13 1.69 18.29
C ALA A 31 1.42 2.90 19.19
N PRO A 32 0.70 4.02 19.03
CA PRO A 32 0.81 5.15 19.94
C PRO A 32 0.52 4.72 21.38
N ALA A 33 1.43 5.04 22.31
CA ALA A 33 1.29 4.69 23.73
C ALA A 33 0.08 5.37 24.39
N VAL A 34 -0.37 6.50 23.85
CA VAL A 34 -1.51 7.27 24.33
C VAL A 34 -2.58 7.31 23.24
N GLN A 35 -3.80 6.90 23.59
CA GLN A 35 -4.95 7.01 22.71
C GLN A 35 -5.61 8.38 22.88
N PRO A 36 -5.94 9.08 21.78
CA PRO A 36 -6.67 10.35 21.87
C PRO A 36 -8.10 10.12 22.36
N SER A 37 -8.71 11.12 23.00
CA SER A 37 -10.12 11.05 23.41
C SER A 37 -11.12 11.10 22.24
N HIS A 38 -10.67 11.55 21.07
CA HIS A 38 -11.49 11.78 19.87
C HIS A 38 -11.44 10.62 18.86
N GLY A 39 -10.76 9.52 19.19
CA GLY A 39 -10.68 8.33 18.35
C GLY A 39 -9.72 7.29 18.90
N SER A 40 -9.44 6.26 18.12
CA SER A 40 -8.50 5.21 18.51
C SER A 40 -7.60 4.83 17.35
N TYR A 41 -6.33 4.63 17.65
CA TYR A 41 -5.38 4.02 16.74
C TYR A 41 -5.39 2.50 16.93
N GLN A 42 -5.43 1.78 15.83
CA GLN A 42 -5.36 0.33 15.79
C GLN A 42 -4.21 -0.08 14.88
N LEU A 43 -3.35 -0.93 15.41
CA LEU A 43 -2.31 -1.57 14.63
C LEU A 43 -2.87 -2.88 14.06
N GLN A 44 -2.77 -3.05 12.75
CA GLN A 44 -3.20 -4.26 12.07
C GLN A 44 -2.04 -4.83 11.25
N ARG A 45 -1.90 -6.17 11.29
CA ARG A 45 -0.93 -6.88 10.47
C ARG A 45 -1.62 -7.38 9.20
N LEU A 46 -1.04 -7.05 8.04
CA LEU A 46 -1.47 -7.54 6.74
C LEU A 46 -0.46 -8.57 6.26
N VAL A 47 -0.95 -9.75 5.89
CA VAL A 47 -0.16 -10.86 5.36
C VAL A 47 -0.57 -11.05 3.90
N PRO A 48 0.37 -11.17 2.95
CA PRO A 48 0.02 -11.43 1.56
C PRO A 48 -0.71 -12.77 1.45
N SER A 49 -1.80 -12.80 0.69
CA SER A 49 -2.51 -14.05 0.42
C SER A 49 -1.65 -14.99 -0.42
N MET A 50 -2.00 -16.28 -0.41
CA MET A 50 -1.37 -17.28 -1.28
C MET A 50 -1.50 -16.94 -2.76
N ARG A 51 -2.55 -16.22 -3.15
CA ARG A 51 -2.77 -15.77 -4.53
C ARG A 51 -1.74 -14.71 -4.93
N LEU A 52 -1.56 -13.68 -4.10
CA LEU A 52 -0.53 -12.67 -4.32
C LEU A 52 0.89 -13.25 -4.35
N LEU A 53 1.18 -14.19 -3.45
CA LEU A 53 2.46 -14.90 -3.42
C LEU A 53 2.69 -15.74 -4.68
N THR A 54 1.64 -16.30 -5.26
CA THR A 54 1.72 -17.06 -6.52
C THR A 54 2.00 -16.12 -7.69
N TRP A 55 1.24 -15.03 -7.82
CA TRP A 55 1.49 -14.03 -8.86
C TRP A 55 2.89 -13.42 -8.78
N GLN A 56 3.38 -13.12 -7.57
CA GLN A 56 4.76 -12.66 -7.41
C GLN A 56 5.78 -13.70 -7.92
N ARG A 57 5.57 -14.98 -7.62
CA ARG A 57 6.45 -16.07 -8.10
C ARG A 57 6.44 -16.20 -9.62
N GLU A 58 5.30 -15.89 -10.24
CA GLU A 58 5.14 -15.83 -11.71
C GLU A 58 5.70 -14.54 -12.34
N GLY A 59 6.27 -13.63 -11.53
CA GLY A 59 6.84 -12.38 -12.01
C GLY A 59 5.81 -11.29 -12.28
N ALA A 60 4.64 -11.37 -11.64
CA ALA A 60 3.61 -10.35 -11.78
C ALA A 60 4.08 -8.99 -11.22
N ARG A 61 3.58 -7.93 -11.85
CA ARG A 61 3.74 -6.54 -11.42
C ARG A 61 2.42 -6.01 -10.88
N PHE A 62 2.49 -5.40 -9.71
CA PHE A 62 1.38 -4.68 -9.08
C PHE A 62 1.55 -3.18 -9.33
N ASP A 63 0.50 -2.50 -9.74
CA ASP A 63 0.55 -1.06 -10.06
C ASP A 63 -0.79 -0.37 -9.77
N LEU A 64 -0.75 0.96 -9.63
CA LEU A 64 -1.94 1.80 -9.56
C LEU A 64 -2.27 2.34 -10.95
N SER A 65 -3.53 2.24 -11.33
CA SER A 65 -4.05 2.96 -12.49
C SER A 65 -4.04 4.48 -12.22
N ARG A 66 -4.22 5.27 -13.28
CA ARG A 66 -4.38 6.73 -13.15
C ARG A 66 -5.55 7.15 -12.27
N SER A 67 -6.56 6.29 -12.11
CA SER A 67 -7.71 6.52 -11.24
C SER A 67 -7.54 5.95 -9.83
N GLY A 68 -6.33 5.47 -9.48
CA GLY A 68 -6.01 4.93 -8.16
C GLY A 68 -6.43 3.47 -7.94
N ARG A 69 -6.80 2.75 -9.00
CA ARG A 69 -7.23 1.34 -8.91
C ARG A 69 -6.04 0.40 -8.98
N ILE A 70 -6.11 -0.71 -8.25
CA ILE A 70 -5.03 -1.69 -8.25
C ILE A 70 -5.14 -2.61 -9.47
N HIS A 71 -4.04 -2.76 -10.21
CA HIS A 71 -3.88 -3.68 -11.33
C HIS A 71 -2.75 -4.68 -11.06
N VAL A 72 -2.96 -5.93 -11.48
CA VAL A 72 -1.98 -7.02 -11.46
C VAL A 72 -1.71 -7.46 -12.88
N TRP A 73 -0.45 -7.38 -13.29
CA TRP A 73 0.01 -7.69 -14.64
C TRP A 73 0.97 -8.87 -14.62
N THR A 74 0.71 -9.90 -15.43
CA THR A 74 1.69 -10.96 -15.70
C THR A 74 2.20 -10.78 -17.12
N GLY A 75 3.47 -10.37 -17.26
CA GLY A 75 4.00 -9.94 -18.56
C GLY A 75 3.27 -8.70 -19.09
N ARG A 76 2.53 -8.86 -20.19
CA ARG A 76 1.74 -7.78 -20.83
C ARG A 76 0.23 -7.91 -20.61
N GLU A 77 -0.19 -8.96 -19.92
CA GLU A 77 -1.60 -9.28 -19.73
C GLU A 77 -2.08 -8.81 -18.36
N LEU A 78 -3.27 -8.20 -18.33
CA LEU A 78 -3.92 -7.83 -17.07
C LEU A 78 -4.57 -9.08 -16.48
N THR A 79 -3.95 -9.61 -15.44
CA THR A 79 -4.38 -10.87 -14.79
C THR A 79 -5.47 -10.62 -13.75
N ALA A 80 -5.37 -9.51 -13.01
CA ALA A 80 -6.39 -9.13 -12.04
C ALA A 80 -6.47 -7.61 -11.86
N ALA A 81 -7.65 -7.13 -11.46
CA ALA A 81 -7.86 -5.72 -11.15
C ALA A 81 -8.94 -5.52 -10.09
N GLU A 82 -8.90 -4.36 -9.44
CA GLU A 82 -9.95 -3.91 -8.53
C GLU A 82 -11.26 -3.64 -9.30
N PRO A 83 -12.41 -4.17 -8.84
CA PRO A 83 -13.67 -4.10 -9.58
C PRO A 83 -14.10 -2.65 -9.84
N ALA A 84 -14.45 -2.35 -11.10
CA ALA A 84 -14.95 -1.04 -11.53
C ALA A 84 -16.47 -1.05 -11.69
N PRO A 85 -17.15 0.09 -11.46
CA PRO A 85 -18.58 0.20 -11.71
C PRO A 85 -18.92 -0.03 -13.19
N GLU A 86 -17.97 0.22 -14.11
CA GLU A 86 -18.10 -0.04 -15.54
C GLU A 86 -17.75 -1.50 -15.94
N GLY A 87 -17.41 -2.35 -14.96
CA GLY A 87 -17.01 -3.74 -15.16
C GLY A 87 -15.50 -3.91 -15.37
N LEU A 88 -15.04 -5.16 -15.24
CA LEU A 88 -13.65 -5.54 -15.49
C LEU A 88 -13.45 -5.92 -16.97
N PRO A 89 -12.23 -5.78 -17.51
CA PRO A 89 -11.87 -6.40 -18.77
C PRO A 89 -12.16 -7.91 -18.73
N GLN A 90 -12.69 -8.46 -19.81
CA GLN A 90 -13.27 -9.82 -19.85
C GLN A 90 -12.29 -10.95 -19.43
N ALA A 91 -10.98 -10.71 -19.48
CA ALA A 91 -9.93 -11.66 -19.10
C ALA A 91 -9.34 -11.44 -17.68
N ALA A 92 -9.64 -10.33 -17.01
CA ALA A 92 -9.05 -10.00 -15.72
C ALA A 92 -9.91 -10.53 -14.56
N ALA A 93 -9.29 -11.23 -13.61
CA ALA A 93 -9.94 -11.63 -12.37
C ALA A 93 -10.21 -10.43 -11.45
N SER A 94 -11.28 -10.50 -10.65
CA SER A 94 -11.49 -9.52 -9.59
C SER A 94 -10.51 -9.76 -8.44
N LEU A 95 -9.91 -8.67 -7.96
CA LEU A 95 -9.21 -8.69 -6.69
C LEU A 95 -10.19 -8.90 -5.53
N GLU A 96 -9.73 -9.62 -4.51
CA GLU A 96 -10.47 -9.82 -3.27
C GLU A 96 -10.20 -8.63 -2.34
N PRO A 97 -11.14 -8.27 -1.44
CA PRO A 97 -10.97 -7.11 -0.56
C PRO A 97 -9.69 -7.13 0.27
N ASP A 98 -9.28 -8.31 0.75
CA ASP A 98 -8.05 -8.48 1.53
C ASP A 98 -6.81 -8.27 0.67
N ASP A 99 -6.83 -8.74 -0.58
CA ASP A 99 -5.74 -8.51 -1.54
C ASP A 99 -5.65 -7.04 -1.92
N VAL A 100 -6.79 -6.35 -2.11
CA VAL A 100 -6.83 -4.91 -2.37
C VAL A 100 -6.20 -4.16 -1.20
N THR A 101 -6.64 -4.45 0.02
CA THR A 101 -6.13 -3.82 1.25
C THR A 101 -4.62 -4.02 1.40
N TYR A 102 -4.13 -5.23 1.16
CA TYR A 102 -2.69 -5.53 1.21
C TYR A 102 -1.91 -4.78 0.13
N LEU A 103 -2.38 -4.83 -1.13
CA LEU A 103 -1.69 -4.22 -2.26
C LEU A 103 -1.67 -2.70 -2.17
N GLU A 104 -2.74 -2.07 -1.65
CA GLU A 104 -2.78 -0.63 -1.39
C GLU A 104 -1.67 -0.23 -0.41
N ALA A 105 -1.58 -0.92 0.73
CA ALA A 105 -0.54 -0.68 1.72
C ALA A 105 0.87 -0.92 1.14
N TYR A 106 1.05 -1.99 0.37
CA TYR A 106 2.33 -2.33 -0.27
C TYR A 106 2.78 -1.26 -1.28
N LEU A 107 1.86 -0.76 -2.11
CA LEU A 107 2.15 0.27 -3.11
C LEU A 107 2.44 1.63 -2.46
N LEU A 108 1.75 1.98 -1.37
CA LEU A 108 2.07 3.16 -0.57
C LEU A 108 3.47 3.07 0.04
N LEU A 109 3.84 1.92 0.59
CA LEU A 109 5.19 1.69 1.15
C LEU A 109 6.28 1.84 0.07
N GLN A 110 6.08 1.25 -1.11
CA GLN A 110 7.04 1.37 -2.22
C GLN A 110 7.22 2.81 -2.70
N ASN A 111 6.14 3.58 -2.83
CA ASN A 111 6.21 4.99 -3.22
C ASN A 111 6.98 5.85 -2.22
N ARG A 112 6.85 5.56 -0.91
CA ARG A 112 7.63 6.25 0.12
C ARG A 112 9.12 5.96 0.01
N HIS A 113 9.50 4.69 -0.16
CA HIS A 113 10.91 4.34 -0.36
C HIS A 113 11.49 4.95 -1.65
N GLY A 114 10.68 5.10 -2.70
CA GLY A 114 11.07 5.81 -3.91
C GLY A 114 11.35 7.31 -3.68
N ASN A 115 10.55 7.97 -2.84
CA ASN A 115 10.76 9.38 -2.49
C ASN A 115 11.96 9.59 -1.55
N ASP A 116 12.17 8.69 -0.58
CA ASP A 116 13.28 8.79 0.41
C ASP A 116 14.66 8.84 -0.27
N LEU A 117 14.84 8.08 -1.37
CA LEU A 117 16.06 8.09 -2.17
C LEU A 117 16.28 9.40 -2.95
N ASN A 118 15.22 10.18 -3.21
CA ASN A 118 15.31 11.43 -3.95
C ASN A 118 15.60 12.63 -3.01
N ASP A 119 15.24 12.52 -1.73
CA ASP A 119 15.58 13.53 -0.71
C ASP A 119 17.06 13.47 -0.27
N ALA A 120 17.73 12.34 -0.49
CA ALA A 120 19.15 12.16 -0.14
C ALA A 120 20.14 12.84 -1.12
N ASP A 121 19.69 13.34 -2.27
CA ASP A 121 20.55 13.96 -3.31
C ASP A 121 20.72 15.49 -3.15
N GLY A 122 20.11 16.09 -2.11
CA GLY A 122 19.98 17.55 -1.99
C GLY A 122 20.96 18.29 -1.07
N THR A 123 21.94 17.63 -0.43
CA THR A 123 22.79 18.33 0.58
C THR A 123 24.28 18.03 0.45
N CYS A 124 24.87 18.34 -0.70
CA CYS A 124 26.32 18.49 -0.86
C CYS A 124 26.67 19.54 -1.91
N HIS A 125 26.30 20.80 -1.66
CA HIS A 125 26.83 21.98 -2.34
C HIS A 125 26.65 23.15 -1.36
N ASP A 126 27.63 23.89 -0.86
CA ASP A 126 29.05 23.99 -1.11
C ASP A 126 29.63 24.60 0.18
N ALA A 127 30.67 23.99 0.74
CA ALA A 127 31.49 24.59 1.77
C ALA A 127 32.84 24.93 1.15
N HIS A 128 32.93 26.04 0.42
CA HIS A 128 34.21 26.69 0.13
C HIS A 128 34.19 28.17 0.52
N SER A 129 34.76 28.39 1.70
CA SER A 129 35.67 29.48 2.08
C SER A 129 35.99 30.53 1.01
N ARG A 130 35.69 31.80 1.28
CA ARG A 130 36.68 32.83 1.64
C ARG A 130 36.01 34.12 2.11
#